data_AF-A0A1M3LBH2-F1
#
_entry.id   AF-A0A1M3LBH2-F1
#
_cell.length_a   1.000
_cell.length_b   1.000
_cell.length_c   1.000
_cell.angle_alpha   90.00
_cell.angle_beta   90.00
_cell.angle_gamma   90.00
#
_symmetry.space_group_name_H-M   'P 1'
#
loop_
_entity.id
_entity.type
_entity.pdbx_description
1 polymer ?
#
loop_
_entity_poly.entity_id
_entity_poly.type
_entity_poly.pdbx_seq_one_letter_code
_entity_poly.pdbx_strand_id
1 'polypeptide(L)'
;MGLFREPWVIILIVVLVLLLFAAPKLPAFAKSLGQSMRVFRKEVKTMKDEKAADAEADATRSGAGTVADGAVASEADDSKPST
;
A
#
# COMPACT_ATOMS: atom_id res chain seq x y z
N MET A 1 13.76 40.01 -32.18
CA MET A 1 12.87 39.12 -31.39
C MET A 1 13.69 37.93 -30.87
N GLY A 2 14.47 38.12 -29.79
CA GLY A 2 15.43 37.11 -29.29
C GLY A 2 14.97 36.33 -28.05
N LEU A 3 13.79 36.63 -27.51
CA LEU A 3 13.33 36.10 -26.22
C LEU A 3 13.06 34.58 -26.23
N PHE A 4 12.75 34.01 -27.38
CA PHE A 4 12.40 32.58 -27.55
C PHE A 4 13.62 31.68 -27.83
N ARG A 5 14.81 32.24 -28.06
CA ARG A 5 16.05 31.46 -28.28
C ARG A 5 16.76 31.11 -26.98
N GLU A 6 16.43 31.78 -25.88
CA GLU A 6 16.97 31.47 -24.56
C GLU A 6 16.07 30.45 -23.86
N PRO A 7 16.45 29.15 -23.83
CA PRO A 7 15.62 28.10 -23.22
C PRO A 7 15.32 28.39 -21.75
N TRP A 8 16.20 29.14 -21.08
CA TRP A 8 16.03 29.64 -19.72
C TRP A 8 14.73 30.45 -19.52
N VAL A 9 14.37 31.30 -20.48
CA VAL A 9 13.15 32.13 -20.38
C VAL A 9 11.91 31.26 -20.51
N ILE A 10 11.92 30.27 -21.40
CA ILE A 10 10.82 29.33 -21.58
C ILE A 10 10.62 28.51 -20.31
N ILE A 11 11.70 27.98 -19.73
CA ILE A 11 11.66 27.24 -18.46
C ILE A 11 11.07 28.13 -17.35
N LEU A 12 11.51 29.38 -17.25
CA LEU A 12 11.02 30.30 -16.21
C LEU A 12 9.53 30.60 -16.37
N ILE A 13 9.05 30.79 -17.59
CA ILE A 13 7.61 30.94 -17.88
C ILE A 13 6.84 29.67 -17.53
N VAL A 14 7.34 28.49 -17.90
CA VAL A 14 6.72 27.20 -17.57
C VAL A 14 6.62 27.03 -16.05
N VAL A 15 7.70 27.33 -15.32
CA VAL A 15 7.73 27.31 -13.85
C VAL A 15 6.71 28.30 -13.28
N LEU A 16 6.58 29.50 -13.84
CA LEU A 16 5.62 30.50 -13.36
C LEU A 16 4.16 30.03 -13.57
N VAL A 17 3.87 29.42 -14.72
CA VAL A 17 2.56 28.83 -15.01
C VAL A 17 2.28 27.64 -14.10
N LEU A 18 3.26 26.76 -13.88
CA LEU A 18 3.17 25.69 -12.89
C LEU A 18 3.02 26.25 -11.47
N LEU A 19 3.63 27.36 -11.09
CA LEU A 19 3.45 27.88 -9.74
C LEU A 19 2.03 28.42 -9.55
N LEU A 20 1.46 29.10 -10.55
CA LEU A 20 0.08 29.58 -10.51
C LEU A 20 -0.95 28.44 -10.52
N PHE A 21 -0.77 27.44 -11.38
CA PHE A 21 -1.74 26.35 -11.54
C PHE A 21 -1.47 25.14 -10.64
N ALA A 22 -0.21 24.84 -10.38
CA ALA A 22 0.22 23.69 -9.59
C ALA A 22 0.39 24.01 -8.11
N ALA A 23 0.67 25.23 -7.63
CA ALA A 23 0.72 25.47 -6.18
C ALA A 23 -0.56 25.03 -5.42
N PRO A 24 -1.79 25.34 -5.88
CA PRO A 24 -3.00 24.85 -5.23
C PRO A 24 -3.31 23.36 -5.52
N LYS A 25 -2.78 22.78 -6.60
CA LYS A 25 -3.04 21.37 -6.97
C LYS A 25 -1.97 20.38 -6.52
N LEU A 26 -0.75 20.84 -6.26
CA LEU A 26 0.35 20.10 -5.66
C LEU A 26 -0.03 19.43 -4.32
N PRO A 27 -0.69 20.10 -3.35
CA PRO A 27 -1.07 19.44 -2.11
C PRO A 27 -2.11 18.33 -2.31
N ALA A 28 -2.99 18.48 -3.32
CA ALA A 28 -3.99 17.46 -3.65
C ALA A 28 -3.33 16.24 -4.31
N PHE A 29 -2.44 16.46 -5.28
CA PHE A 29 -1.66 15.39 -5.91
C PHE A 29 -0.71 14.69 -4.94
N ALA A 30 -0.06 15.44 -4.05
CA ALA A 30 0.80 14.86 -3.01
C ALA A 30 0.00 14.01 -2.02
N LYS A 31 -1.23 14.40 -1.68
CA LYS A 31 -2.11 13.59 -0.81
C LYS A 31 -2.48 12.26 -1.45
N SER A 32 -2.90 12.23 -2.72
CA SER A 32 -3.29 10.98 -3.39
C SER A 32 -2.12 10.04 -3.65
N LEU A 33 -0.98 10.60 -4.07
CA LEU A 33 0.26 9.84 -4.27
C LEU A 33 0.82 9.34 -2.93
N GLY A 34 0.71 10.14 -1.86
CA GLY A 34 1.14 9.79 -0.51
C GLY A 34 0.34 8.64 0.10
N GLN A 35 -0.98 8.60 -0.13
CA GLN A 35 -1.82 7.47 0.31
C GLN A 35 -1.45 6.19 -0.43
N SER A 36 -1.29 6.22 -1.75
CA SER A 36 -0.89 5.07 -2.56
C SER A 36 0.51 4.56 -2.19
N MET A 37 1.45 5.49 -1.99
CA MET A 37 2.82 5.16 -1.59
C MET A 37 2.90 4.59 -0.17
N ARG A 38 1.99 4.96 0.74
CA ARG A 38 1.95 4.39 2.10
C ARG A 38 1.47 2.94 2.10
N VAL A 39 0.50 2.59 1.26
CA VAL A 39 0.05 1.20 1.10
C VAL A 39 1.17 0.36 0.50
N PHE A 40 1.75 0.82 -0.61
CA PHE A 40 2.88 0.15 -1.25
C PHE A 40 4.08 -0.04 -0.29
N ARG A 41 4.39 0.97 0.53
CA ARG A 41 5.50 0.88 1.49
C ARG A 41 5.22 -0.06 2.65
N LYS A 42 3.95 -0.24 3.04
CA LYS A 42 3.55 -1.24 4.04
C LYS A 42 3.69 -2.65 3.48
N GLU A 43 3.18 -2.90 2.27
CA GLU A 43 3.29 -4.20 1.61
C GLU A 43 4.76 -4.57 1.35
N VAL A 44 5.56 -3.64 0.82
CA VAL A 44 6.99 -3.87 0.58
C VAL A 44 7.78 -4.05 1.88
N LYS A 45 7.37 -3.39 2.97
CA LYS A 45 8.01 -3.58 4.28
C LYS A 45 7.62 -4.93 4.89
N THR A 46 6.36 -5.35 4.78
CA THR A 46 5.93 -6.70 5.19
C THR A 46 6.74 -7.76 4.44
N MET A 47 6.95 -7.64 3.13
CA MET A 47 7.76 -8.59 2.37
C MET A 47 9.23 -8.64 2.82
N LYS A 48 9.77 -7.51 3.30
CA LYS A 48 11.14 -7.40 3.83
C LYS A 48 11.27 -7.92 5.25
N ASP A 49 10.31 -7.59 6.10
CA ASP A 49 10.24 -8.05 7.49
C ASP A 49 9.87 -9.53 7.55
N GLU A 50 9.01 -10.04 6.67
CA GLU A 50 8.76 -11.48 6.50
C GLU A 50 10.03 -12.20 6.05
N LYS A 51 10.85 -11.62 5.17
CA LYS A 51 12.14 -12.24 4.82
C LYS A 51 13.14 -12.27 5.99
N ALA A 52 13.01 -11.37 6.97
CA ALA A 52 13.81 -11.38 8.19
C ALA A 52 13.21 -12.27 9.29
N ALA A 53 11.88 -12.31 9.39
CA ALA A 53 11.11 -13.08 10.35
C ALA A 53 10.96 -14.54 9.93
N ASP A 54 11.01 -14.90 8.65
CA ASP A 54 11.04 -16.30 8.20
C ASP A 54 12.38 -16.95 8.55
N ALA A 55 13.47 -16.17 8.65
CA ALA A 55 14.75 -16.64 9.20
C ALA A 55 14.71 -16.86 10.73
N GLU A 56 13.77 -16.24 11.46
CA GLU A 56 13.60 -16.39 12.92
C GLU A 56 12.44 -17.34 13.28
N ALA A 57 11.45 -17.46 12.40
CA ALA A 57 10.30 -18.35 12.53
C ALA A 57 10.63 -19.79 12.10
N ASP A 58 11.59 -20.01 11.19
CA ASP A 58 12.09 -21.36 10.88
C ASP A 58 12.79 -22.01 12.11
N ALA A 59 13.42 -21.20 12.96
CA ALA A 59 14.00 -21.66 14.23
C ALA A 59 12.95 -22.01 15.30
N THR A 60 11.74 -21.43 15.23
CA THR A 60 10.67 -21.66 16.22
C THR A 60 9.63 -22.68 15.75
N ARG A 61 9.40 -22.81 14.45
CA ARG A 61 8.37 -23.71 13.89
C ARG A 61 8.81 -25.18 13.77
N SER A 62 10.11 -25.47 13.95
CA SER A 62 10.63 -26.85 14.03
C SER A 62 10.38 -27.53 15.39
N GLY A 63 9.88 -26.79 16.40
CA GLY A 63 9.71 -27.29 17.77
C GLY A 63 8.27 -27.61 18.23
N ALA A 64 7.24 -27.36 17.42
CA ALA A 64 5.85 -27.53 17.84
C ALA A 64 5.08 -28.44 16.87
N GLY A 65 5.36 -29.74 16.97
CA GLY A 65 4.52 -30.77 16.38
C GLY A 65 3.16 -30.85 17.07
N THR A 66 2.17 -31.22 16.25
CA THR A 66 1.13 -32.20 16.60
C THR A 66 0.23 -31.86 17.79
N VAL A 67 -0.94 -31.26 17.54
CA VAL A 67 -2.24 -31.83 17.97
C VAL A 67 -3.37 -31.32 17.04
N ALA A 68 -4.02 -32.28 16.39
CA ALA A 68 -5.34 -32.30 15.79
C ALA A 68 -6.21 -31.02 15.80
N ASP A 69 -6.52 -30.49 14.61
CA ASP A 69 -7.85 -29.96 14.31
C ASP A 69 -8.45 -30.85 13.22
N GLY A 70 -9.09 -31.91 13.68
CA GLY A 70 -9.82 -32.86 12.87
C GLY A 70 -11.14 -33.14 13.57
N ALA A 71 -12.23 -32.79 12.89
CA ALA A 71 -13.60 -33.23 13.12
C ALA A 71 -14.23 -32.83 14.46
N VAL A 72 -15.21 -31.91 14.44
CA VAL A 72 -16.65 -32.21 14.64
C VAL A 72 -17.45 -31.01 14.09
N ALA A 73 -18.00 -31.15 12.89
CA ALA A 73 -19.20 -30.40 12.48
C ALA A 73 -20.29 -31.45 12.25
N SER A 74 -20.98 -31.82 13.33
CA SER A 74 -22.18 -32.65 13.30
C SER A 74 -23.05 -32.29 14.51
N GLU A 75 -24.04 -31.43 14.27
CA GLU A 75 -25.40 -31.46 14.86
C GLU A 75 -26.15 -30.30 14.19
N ALA A 76 -27.02 -30.53 13.20
CA ALA A 76 -28.38 -31.06 13.37
C ALA A 76 -29.21 -30.23 14.37
N ASP A 77 -29.69 -29.06 13.94
CA ASP A 77 -30.90 -28.46 14.48
C ASP A 77 -31.89 -28.28 13.32
N ASP A 78 -32.58 -29.40 13.08
CA ASP A 78 -33.89 -29.46 12.45
C ASP A 78 -34.92 -28.74 13.35
N SER A 79 -35.97 -28.22 12.72
CA SER A 79 -37.24 -27.79 13.34
C SER A 79 -37.31 -26.39 13.98
N LYS A 80 -37.82 -25.44 13.19
CA LYS A 80 -38.98 -24.62 13.61
C LYS A 80 -39.84 -24.20 12.41
N PRO A 81 -41.15 -23.97 12.61
CA PRO A 81 -42.20 -24.67 11.88
C PRO A 81 -43.00 -23.72 10.99
N SER A 82 -43.75 -24.29 10.06
CA SER A 82 -45.10 -23.87 9.64
C SER A 82 -45.55 -22.47 10.07
N THR A 83 -45.57 -21.51 9.15
CA THR A 83 -46.75 -20.67 8.88
C THR A 83 -46.69 -20.14 7.45
#